data_AF-A0A7R8XHF5-F1
#
_entry.id   AF-A0A7R8XHF5-F1
#
_cell.length_a   1.000
_cell.length_b   1.000
_cell.length_c   1.000
_cell.angle_alpha   90.00
_cell.angle_beta   90.00
_cell.angle_gamma   90.00
#
_symmetry.space_group_name_H-M   'P 1'
#
loop_
_entity.id
_entity.type
_entity.pdbx_description
1 polymer ?
#
loop_
_entity_poly.entity_id
_entity_poly.type
_entity_poly.pdbx_seq_one_letter_code
_entity_poly.pdbx_strand_id
1 'polypeptide(L)'
;MDRIIGNRVNNACMFEKREAGIRIEEVHVVGHSLGAHLASYIGSTLKDLGMGKLGRITGLDPAGCHFEHADPRVRLDPEDALFVDVIHTDGSTLAAGGLGMFQPMGHVDFYPNSGVHMPDCNLSLQKALESEPLSFVKGLRHFLSCNHMMSLKYFIESINSPNHFLAHQCSNWIQFT
;
A
#
# COMPACT_ATOMS: atom_id res chain seq x y z
N MET A 1 9.90 -11.34 0.59
CA MET A 1 9.34 -10.57 1.72
C MET A 1 10.22 -10.77 2.95
N ASP A 2 10.62 -9.69 3.62
CA ASP A 2 11.45 -9.78 4.82
C ASP A 2 10.60 -10.16 6.04
N ARG A 3 10.53 -11.48 6.30
CA ARG A 3 9.80 -12.04 7.44
C ARG A 3 10.40 -11.64 8.80
N ILE A 4 11.66 -11.19 8.84
CA ILE A 4 12.32 -10.79 10.09
C ILE A 4 11.63 -9.53 10.64
N ILE A 5 11.35 -8.57 9.77
CA ILE A 5 10.65 -7.33 10.17
C ILE A 5 9.25 -7.67 10.66
N GLY A 6 8.51 -8.52 9.93
CA GLY A 6 7.16 -8.93 10.30
C GLY A 6 7.11 -9.60 11.67
N ASN A 7 8.06 -10.51 11.94
CA ASN A 7 8.18 -11.15 13.24
C ASN A 7 8.46 -10.16 14.38
N ARG A 8 9.26 -9.12 14.13
CA ARG A 8 9.50 -8.07 15.13
C ARG A 8 8.23 -7.28 15.43
N VAL A 9 7.44 -6.93 14.41
CA VAL A 9 6.17 -6.22 14.61
C VAL A 9 5.15 -7.10 15.33
N ASN A 10 5.06 -8.39 14.98
CA ASN A 10 4.23 -9.36 15.69
C ASN A 10 4.61 -9.45 17.17
N ASN A 11 5.91 -9.55 17.48
CA ASN A 11 6.40 -9.59 18.86
C ASN A 11 6.02 -8.33 19.65
N ALA A 12 6.10 -7.15 19.03
CA ALA A 12 5.65 -5.90 19.64
C ALA A 12 4.14 -5.92 19.91
N CYS A 13 3.31 -6.32 18.92
CA CYS A 13 1.85 -6.41 19.11
C CYS A 13 1.48 -7.39 20.25
N MET A 14 2.18 -8.52 20.33
CA MET A 14 1.97 -9.50 21.40
C MET A 14 2.40 -8.96 22.77
N PHE A 15 3.47 -8.17 22.83
CA PHE A 15 3.92 -7.51 24.05
C PHE A 15 2.89 -6.48 24.52
N GLU A 16 2.48 -5.57 23.64
CA GLU A 16 1.47 -4.53 23.95
C GLU A 16 0.14 -5.14 24.40
N LYS A 17 -0.30 -6.24 23.77
CA LYS A 17 -1.51 -6.94 24.21
C LYS A 17 -1.38 -7.52 25.62
N ARG A 18 -0.21 -8.04 25.99
CA ARG A 18 0.03 -8.65 27.32
C ARG A 18 0.22 -7.60 28.41
N GLU A 19 1.00 -6.57 28.15
CA GLU A 19 1.43 -5.60 29.17
C GLU A 19 0.51 -4.39 29.25
N ALA A 20 0.02 -3.90 28.11
CA ALA A 20 -0.85 -2.71 28.05
C ALA A 20 -2.33 -3.05 27.85
N GLY A 21 -2.67 -4.32 27.61
CA GLY A 21 -4.05 -4.76 27.39
C GLY A 21 -4.65 -4.31 26.05
N ILE A 22 -3.83 -3.85 25.11
CA ILE A 22 -4.27 -3.40 23.79
C ILE A 22 -4.86 -4.59 23.02
N ARG A 23 -6.08 -4.45 22.51
CA ARG A 23 -6.70 -5.51 21.72
C ARG A 23 -6.15 -5.44 20.29
N ILE A 24 -5.88 -6.60 19.67
CA ILE A 24 -5.34 -6.64 18.29
C ILE A 24 -6.29 -5.96 17.29
N GLU A 25 -7.60 -6.00 17.56
CA GLU A 25 -8.63 -5.28 16.80
C GLU A 25 -8.53 -3.74 16.88
N GLU A 26 -7.76 -3.19 17.82
CA GLU A 26 -7.50 -1.74 17.94
C GLU A 26 -6.24 -1.32 17.15
N VAL A 27 -5.51 -2.27 16.57
CA VAL A 27 -4.28 -2.02 15.82
C VAL A 27 -4.60 -1.76 14.35
N HIS A 28 -4.10 -0.64 13.83
CA HIS A 28 -4.10 -0.29 12.41
C HIS A 28 -2.68 -0.34 11.86
N VAL A 29 -2.44 -1.20 10.88
CA VAL A 29 -1.15 -1.30 10.19
C VAL A 29 -1.25 -0.62 8.82
N VAL A 30 -0.35 0.31 8.55
CA VAL A 30 -0.25 1.00 7.25
C VAL A 30 1.04 0.54 6.58
N GLY A 31 0.93 0.01 5.36
CA GLY A 31 2.07 -0.52 4.61
C GLY A 31 2.13 0.06 3.20
N HIS A 32 3.25 0.69 2.86
CA HIS A 32 3.52 1.19 1.50
C HIS A 32 4.34 0.20 0.69
N SER A 33 4.05 0.04 -0.60
CA SER A 33 4.82 -0.80 -1.51
C SER A 33 4.92 -2.25 -1.01
N LEU A 34 6.13 -2.80 -0.89
CA LEU A 34 6.39 -4.10 -0.27
C LEU A 34 5.90 -4.20 1.19
N GLY A 35 5.82 -3.08 1.89
CA GLY A 35 5.29 -2.98 3.25
C GLY A 35 3.81 -3.32 3.36
N ALA A 36 3.02 -3.16 2.29
CA ALA A 36 1.61 -3.58 2.27
C ALA A 36 1.48 -5.09 2.46
N HIS A 37 2.31 -5.86 1.76
CA HIS A 37 2.34 -7.31 1.91
C HIS A 37 2.96 -7.75 3.25
N LEU A 38 3.88 -6.94 3.80
CA LEU A 38 4.37 -7.16 5.16
C LEU A 38 3.25 -6.98 6.20
N ALA A 39 2.37 -5.99 6.02
CA ALA A 39 1.21 -5.77 6.88
C ALA A 39 0.26 -6.97 6.88
N SER A 40 0.04 -7.56 5.70
CA SER A 40 -0.67 -8.83 5.55
C SER A 40 -0.02 -9.96 6.34
N TYR A 41 1.30 -10.16 6.17
CA TYR A 41 2.04 -11.17 6.92
C TYR A 41 1.94 -10.99 8.45
N ILE A 42 1.90 -9.75 8.93
CA ILE A 42 1.67 -9.42 10.34
C ILE A 42 0.26 -9.89 10.76
N GLY A 43 -0.77 -9.49 10.00
CA GLY A 43 -2.17 -9.87 10.27
C GLY A 43 -2.42 -11.37 10.26
N SER A 44 -1.93 -12.06 9.23
CA SER A 44 -2.05 -13.51 9.10
C SER A 44 -1.35 -14.25 10.25
N THR A 45 -0.14 -13.82 10.62
CA THR A 45 0.62 -14.45 11.70
C THR A 45 -0.05 -14.26 13.06
N LEU A 46 -0.56 -13.06 13.37
CA LEU A 46 -1.28 -12.82 14.63
C LEU A 46 -2.57 -13.65 14.73
N LYS A 47 -3.29 -13.80 13.62
CA LYS A 47 -4.45 -14.68 13.51
C LYS A 47 -4.06 -16.14 13.77
N ASP A 48 -3.02 -16.64 13.12
CA ASP A 48 -2.55 -18.02 13.24
C ASP A 48 -2.03 -18.35 14.66
N LEU A 49 -1.46 -17.36 15.35
CA LEU A 49 -1.03 -17.47 16.75
C LEU A 49 -2.19 -17.38 17.77
N GLY A 50 -3.44 -17.24 17.31
CA GLY A 50 -4.62 -17.11 18.18
C GLY A 50 -4.71 -15.77 18.90
N MET A 51 -3.96 -14.75 18.46
CA MET A 51 -3.97 -13.42 19.08
C MET A 51 -5.18 -12.57 18.66
N GLY A 52 -5.89 -12.97 17.60
CA GLY A 52 -7.01 -12.23 17.00
C GLY A 52 -6.62 -11.64 15.65
N LYS A 53 -7.58 -10.95 15.00
CA LYS A 53 -7.35 -10.22 13.74
C LYS A 53 -7.00 -8.76 14.01
N LEU A 54 -6.12 -8.19 13.17
CA LEU A 54 -5.88 -6.76 13.14
C LEU A 54 -7.19 -5.99 12.88
N GLY A 55 -7.33 -4.82 13.48
CA GLY A 55 -8.48 -3.95 13.25
C GLY A 55 -8.55 -3.46 11.81
N ARG A 56 -7.43 -2.92 11.32
CA ARG A 56 -7.34 -2.39 9.97
C ARG A 56 -5.97 -2.61 9.35
N ILE A 57 -5.94 -2.88 8.05
CA ILE A 57 -4.74 -2.73 7.22
C ILE A 57 -5.04 -1.69 6.13
N THR A 58 -4.15 -0.72 5.96
CA THR A 58 -4.17 0.14 4.77
C THR A 58 -2.97 -0.17 3.88
N GLY A 59 -3.23 -0.63 2.66
CA GLY A 59 -2.23 -0.87 1.63
C GLY A 59 -2.04 0.37 0.77
N LEU A 60 -0.86 0.98 0.81
CA LEU A 60 -0.52 2.15 0.01
C LEU A 60 0.30 1.69 -1.20
N ASP A 61 -0.37 1.60 -2.35
CA ASP A 61 0.15 1.13 -3.63
C ASP A 61 0.99 -0.15 -3.51
N PRO A 62 0.37 -1.29 -3.15
CA PRO A 62 1.07 -2.56 -2.92
C PRO A 62 1.95 -2.97 -4.12
N ALA A 63 3.17 -3.44 -3.86
CA ALA A 63 4.15 -3.69 -4.92
C ALA A 63 3.80 -4.89 -5.80
N GLY A 64 3.75 -4.72 -7.13
CA GLY A 64 3.38 -5.80 -8.06
C GLY A 64 4.46 -6.85 -8.29
N CYS A 65 5.72 -6.46 -8.26
CA CYS A 65 6.83 -7.37 -8.55
C CYS A 65 6.84 -8.56 -7.58
N HIS A 66 6.66 -9.78 -8.12
CA HIS A 66 6.52 -11.07 -7.40
C HIS A 66 5.22 -11.32 -6.63
N PHE A 67 4.28 -10.37 -6.59
CA PHE A 67 3.01 -10.52 -5.86
C PHE A 67 1.78 -10.45 -6.75
N GLU A 68 1.87 -9.82 -7.91
CA GLU A 68 0.78 -9.78 -8.88
C GLU A 68 0.37 -11.20 -9.30
N HIS A 69 -0.93 -11.49 -9.19
CA HIS A 69 -1.50 -12.83 -9.37
C HIS A 69 -0.93 -13.94 -8.47
N ALA A 70 -0.14 -13.59 -7.44
CA ALA A 70 0.30 -14.54 -6.45
C ALA A 70 -0.87 -15.00 -5.57
N ASP A 71 -0.69 -16.16 -4.95
CA ASP A 71 -1.63 -16.74 -4.00
C ASP A 71 -1.93 -15.74 -2.87
N PRO A 72 -3.21 -15.54 -2.47
CA PRO A 72 -3.59 -14.67 -1.36
C PRO A 72 -2.74 -14.86 -0.09
N ARG A 73 -2.25 -16.08 0.18
CA ARG A 73 -1.40 -16.38 1.33
C ARG A 73 -0.03 -15.69 1.34
N VAL A 74 0.40 -15.10 0.23
CA VAL A 74 1.71 -14.46 0.11
C VAL A 74 1.65 -12.98 -0.26
N ARG A 75 0.44 -12.41 -0.43
CA ARG A 75 0.21 -11.00 -0.77
C ARG A 75 -0.83 -10.41 0.17
N LEU A 76 -1.10 -9.11 0.03
CA LEU A 76 -2.19 -8.48 0.76
C LEU A 76 -3.53 -9.06 0.30
N ASP A 77 -4.39 -9.35 1.27
CA ASP A 77 -5.71 -9.92 1.05
C ASP A 77 -6.75 -9.37 2.06
N PRO A 78 -8.05 -9.28 1.71
CA PRO A 78 -9.08 -8.81 2.62
C PRO A 78 -9.17 -9.64 3.91
N GLU A 79 -8.80 -10.92 3.89
CA GLU A 79 -8.90 -11.77 5.09
C GLU A 79 -7.89 -11.44 6.20
N ASP A 80 -6.86 -10.64 5.90
CA ASP A 80 -5.72 -10.37 6.79
C ASP A 80 -6.06 -9.46 7.99
N ALA A 81 -7.18 -8.74 7.93
CA ALA A 81 -7.68 -7.89 9.01
C ALA A 81 -9.22 -7.89 9.07
N LEU A 82 -9.80 -7.17 10.03
CA LEU A 82 -11.24 -6.92 10.08
C LEU A 82 -11.69 -5.95 8.98
N PHE A 83 -10.81 -5.03 8.58
CA PHE A 83 -11.02 -4.14 7.44
C PHE A 83 -9.69 -3.90 6.71
N VAL A 84 -9.74 -3.91 5.39
CA VAL A 84 -8.58 -3.72 4.53
C VAL A 84 -8.96 -2.70 3.47
N ASP A 85 -8.24 -1.60 3.40
CA ASP A 85 -8.42 -0.58 2.37
C ASP A 85 -7.13 -0.34 1.61
N VAL A 86 -7.23 -0.17 0.29
CA VAL A 86 -6.07 -0.10 -0.59
C VAL A 86 -6.14 1.15 -1.46
N ILE A 87 -5.03 1.85 -1.64
CA ILE A 87 -4.92 3.01 -2.52
C ILE A 87 -3.96 2.65 -3.65
N HIS A 88 -4.47 2.59 -4.89
CA HIS A 88 -3.70 2.30 -6.09
C HIS A 88 -3.31 3.61 -6.80
N THR A 89 -2.03 3.82 -7.04
CA THR A 89 -1.53 5.03 -7.71
C THR A 89 -0.55 4.75 -8.84
N ASP A 90 -0.01 3.53 -8.94
CA ASP A 90 0.94 3.13 -9.98
C ASP A 90 0.65 1.73 -10.54
N GLY A 91 -0.63 1.40 -10.73
CA GLY A 91 -1.10 0.09 -11.20
C GLY A 91 -0.88 -0.18 -12.70
N SER A 92 0.09 0.45 -13.36
CA SER A 92 0.48 0.00 -14.71
C SER A 92 1.26 -1.31 -14.62
N THR A 93 1.35 -2.05 -15.74
CA THR A 93 2.15 -3.28 -15.75
C THR A 93 3.63 -2.97 -15.48
N LEU A 94 4.37 -3.93 -14.91
CA LEU A 94 5.81 -3.78 -14.70
C LEU A 94 6.55 -3.47 -16.02
N ALA A 95 6.09 -4.01 -17.14
CA ALA A 95 6.63 -3.74 -18.47
C ALA A 95 6.37 -2.29 -18.94
N ALA A 96 5.30 -1.65 -18.46
CA ALA A 96 4.98 -0.24 -18.69
C ALA A 96 5.60 0.70 -17.64
N GLY A 97 6.38 0.16 -16.68
CA GLY A 97 7.08 0.93 -15.65
C GLY A 97 6.33 1.07 -14.33
N GLY A 98 5.18 0.42 -14.16
CA GLY A 98 4.41 0.44 -12.91
C GLY A 98 5.04 -0.43 -11.83
N LEU A 99 5.05 0.11 -10.61
CA LEU A 99 5.55 -0.58 -9.42
C LEU A 99 4.41 -1.14 -8.57
N GLY A 100 3.22 -0.55 -8.66
CA GLY A 100 2.02 -0.95 -7.93
C GLY A 100 1.24 -2.07 -8.61
N MET A 101 0.33 -2.69 -7.87
CA MET A 101 -0.63 -3.67 -8.39
C MET A 101 -1.91 -2.97 -8.79
N PHE A 102 -2.54 -3.36 -9.90
CA PHE A 102 -3.89 -2.88 -10.24
C PHE A 102 -5.00 -3.76 -9.66
N GLN A 103 -4.72 -5.05 -9.48
CA GLN A 103 -5.73 -6.00 -9.01
C GLN A 103 -6.29 -5.58 -7.64
N PRO A 104 -7.62 -5.67 -7.43
CA PRO A 104 -8.21 -5.37 -6.13
C PRO A 104 -7.77 -6.41 -5.10
N MET A 105 -7.49 -5.95 -3.87
CA MET A 105 -7.04 -6.79 -2.76
C MET A 105 -7.48 -6.28 -1.38
N GLY A 106 -8.38 -5.31 -1.33
CA GLY A 106 -9.01 -4.82 -0.12
C GLY A 106 -10.48 -5.22 -0.01
N HIS A 107 -11.08 -4.86 1.12
CA HIS A 107 -12.53 -4.70 1.20
C HIS A 107 -12.99 -3.48 0.38
N VAL A 108 -12.13 -2.45 0.32
CA VAL A 108 -12.31 -1.26 -0.52
C VAL A 108 -10.98 -0.94 -1.20
N ASP A 109 -11.01 -0.80 -2.51
CA ASP A 109 -9.86 -0.44 -3.34
C ASP A 109 -10.14 0.92 -4.02
N PHE A 110 -9.28 1.91 -3.74
CA PHE A 110 -9.38 3.26 -4.26
C PHE A 110 -8.42 3.46 -5.43
N TYR A 111 -8.93 4.02 -6.53
CA TYR A 111 -8.17 4.28 -7.76
C TYR A 111 -8.21 5.78 -8.10
N PRO A 112 -7.58 6.65 -7.30
CA PRO A 112 -7.52 8.08 -7.60
C PRO A 112 -6.89 8.31 -8.97
N ASN A 113 -7.48 9.19 -9.80
CA ASN A 113 -6.97 9.51 -11.14
C ASN A 113 -6.66 8.26 -11.98
N SER A 114 -7.61 7.31 -12.07
CA SER A 114 -7.51 5.97 -12.70
C SER A 114 -6.62 4.94 -11.99
N GLY A 115 -5.86 5.35 -10.96
CA GLY A 115 -4.92 4.48 -10.25
C GLY A 115 -3.65 4.11 -11.01
N VAL A 116 -3.40 4.77 -12.15
CA VAL A 116 -2.26 4.48 -13.03
C VAL A 116 -1.34 5.68 -13.22
N HIS A 117 -1.91 6.86 -13.48
CA HIS A 117 -1.14 8.08 -13.74
C HIS A 117 -1.62 9.22 -12.86
N MET A 118 -0.71 9.72 -12.02
CA MET A 118 -1.00 10.81 -11.10
C MET A 118 -0.70 12.16 -11.75
N PRO A 119 -1.57 13.18 -11.60
CA PRO A 119 -1.42 14.47 -12.29
C PRO A 119 -0.07 15.16 -12.09
N ASP A 120 0.53 15.03 -10.90
CA ASP A 120 1.80 15.67 -10.55
C ASP A 120 3.04 14.87 -11.01
N CYS A 121 2.84 13.71 -11.66
CA CYS A 121 3.91 12.79 -12.02
C CYS A 121 4.24 12.78 -13.53
N ASN A 122 4.29 13.98 -14.13
CA ASN A 122 4.59 14.19 -15.55
C ASN A 122 6.08 14.49 -15.85
N LEU A 123 6.99 14.06 -14.97
CA LEU A 123 8.42 14.25 -15.19
C LEU A 123 8.89 13.35 -16.33
N SER A 124 9.51 13.91 -17.35
CA SER A 124 10.27 13.09 -18.31
C SER A 124 11.51 12.52 -17.61
N LEU A 125 11.96 11.34 -18.04
CA LEU A 125 13.20 10.73 -17.53
C LEU A 125 14.37 11.71 -17.57
N GLN A 126 14.46 12.53 -18.62
CA GLN A 126 15.45 13.58 -18.75
C GLN A 126 15.39 14.59 -17.58
N LYS A 127 14.20 15.14 -17.27
CA LYS A 127 14.04 16.10 -16.17
C LYS A 127 14.32 15.48 -14.81
N ALA A 128 13.96 14.21 -14.61
CA ALA A 128 14.25 13.50 -13.37
C ALA A 128 15.76 13.26 -13.18
N LEU A 129 16.48 12.93 -14.25
CA LEU A 129 17.95 12.82 -14.22
C LEU A 129 18.64 14.17 -14.04
N GLU A 130 18.13 15.23 -14.68
CA GLU A 130 18.62 16.61 -14.50
C GLU A 130 18.41 17.12 -13.06
N SER A 131 17.35 16.68 -12.38
CA SER A 131 17.09 17.04 -10.97
C SER A 131 18.00 16.34 -9.97
N GLU A 132 18.65 15.24 -10.38
CA GLU A 132 19.57 14.45 -9.55
C GLU A 132 20.92 14.25 -10.29
N PRO A 133 21.63 15.34 -10.64
CA PRO A 133 22.78 15.31 -11.54
C PRO A 133 23.97 14.54 -10.96
N LEU A 134 23.97 14.30 -9.66
CA LEU A 134 25.01 13.59 -8.92
C LEU A 134 24.73 12.08 -8.78
N SER A 135 23.54 11.59 -9.14
CA SER A 135 23.22 10.16 -9.05
C SER A 135 22.13 9.75 -10.04
N PHE A 136 22.57 9.12 -11.14
CA PHE A 136 21.69 8.50 -12.13
C PHE A 136 20.69 7.52 -11.49
N VAL A 137 21.12 6.73 -10.51
CA VAL A 137 20.25 5.78 -9.79
C VAL A 137 19.17 6.52 -8.99
N LYS A 138 19.50 7.66 -8.39
CA LYS A 138 18.54 8.47 -7.64
C LYS A 138 17.54 9.17 -8.56
N GLY A 139 18.00 9.72 -9.69
CA GLY A 139 17.13 10.29 -10.72
C GLY A 139 16.19 9.25 -11.33
N LEU A 140 16.68 8.02 -11.61
CA LEU A 140 15.85 6.92 -12.10
C LEU A 140 14.84 6.44 -11.06
N ARG A 141 15.23 6.38 -9.78
CA ARG A 141 14.29 6.12 -8.68
C ARG A 141 13.24 7.22 -8.54
N HIS A 142 13.62 8.49 -8.68
CA HIS A 142 12.69 9.61 -8.59
C HIS A 142 11.66 9.56 -9.72
N PHE A 143 12.10 9.27 -10.94
CA PHE A 143 11.23 9.08 -12.10
C PHE A 143 10.25 7.92 -11.89
N LEU A 144 10.75 6.73 -11.53
CA LEU A 144 9.91 5.52 -11.40
C LEU A 144 9.01 5.53 -10.16
N SER A 145 9.36 6.29 -9.13
CA SER A 145 8.61 6.26 -7.86
C SER A 145 7.56 7.34 -7.71
N CYS A 146 7.45 8.33 -8.62
CA CYS A 146 6.51 9.43 -8.40
C CYS A 146 5.07 8.95 -8.21
N ASN A 147 4.52 8.22 -9.20
CA ASN A 147 3.18 7.64 -9.11
C ASN A 147 3.07 6.74 -7.87
N HIS A 148 4.07 5.89 -7.65
CA HIS A 148 4.12 4.96 -6.54
C HIS A 148 4.06 5.63 -5.15
N MET A 149 4.64 6.83 -5.02
CA MET A 149 4.68 7.61 -3.78
C MET A 149 3.42 8.44 -3.54
N MET A 150 2.54 8.62 -4.54
CA MET A 150 1.34 9.44 -4.38
C MET A 150 0.32 8.82 -3.42
N SER A 151 0.26 7.49 -3.33
CA SER A 151 -0.59 6.79 -2.34
C SER A 151 -0.29 7.26 -0.91
N LEU A 152 0.99 7.42 -0.57
CA LEU A 152 1.42 7.96 0.73
C LEU A 152 1.01 9.42 0.91
N LYS A 153 1.15 10.26 -0.14
CA LYS A 153 0.76 11.67 -0.06
C LYS A 153 -0.74 11.83 0.16
N TYR A 154 -1.58 11.10 -0.60
CA TYR A 154 -3.02 11.13 -0.41
C TYR A 154 -3.42 10.64 0.98
N PHE A 155 -2.79 9.57 1.48
CA PHE A 155 -3.06 9.07 2.83
C PHE A 155 -2.72 10.11 3.90
N ILE A 156 -1.54 10.75 3.83
CA ILE A 156 -1.14 11.81 4.76
C ILE A 156 -2.09 13.01 4.68
N GLU A 157 -2.47 13.44 3.48
CA GLU A 157 -3.39 14.56 3.29
C GLU A 157 -4.77 14.23 3.85
N SER A 158 -5.24 12.98 3.70
CA SER A 158 -6.54 12.54 4.20
C SER A 158 -6.67 12.61 5.72
N ILE A 159 -5.55 12.57 6.45
CA ILE A 159 -5.49 12.72 7.90
C ILE A 159 -5.56 14.20 8.31
N ASN A 160 -4.92 15.07 7.52
CA ASN A 160 -4.64 16.45 7.92
C ASN A 160 -5.60 17.49 7.31
N SER A 161 -6.39 17.11 6.31
CA SER A 161 -7.25 18.04 5.57
C SER A 161 -8.72 17.93 5.98
N PRO A 162 -9.43 19.05 6.15
CA PRO A 162 -10.89 19.04 6.30
C PRO A 162 -11.60 18.69 4.98
N ASN A 163 -10.88 18.65 3.85
CA ASN A 163 -11.42 18.16 2.59
C ASN A 163 -11.42 16.63 2.62
N HIS A 164 -12.62 16.07 2.63
CA HIS A 164 -12.80 14.63 2.54
C HIS A 164 -12.44 14.19 1.12
N PHE A 165 -11.54 13.21 0.99
CA PHE A 165 -11.32 12.48 -0.27
C PHE A 165 -12.55 11.62 -0.58
N LEU A 166 -13.63 12.27 -1.04
CA LEU A 166 -14.86 11.59 -1.38
C LEU A 166 -14.61 10.66 -2.56
N ALA A 167 -14.84 9.38 -2.34
CA ALA A 167 -14.76 8.35 -3.37
C ALA A 167 -16.15 7.91 -3.80
N HIS A 168 -16.31 7.60 -5.09
CA HIS A 168 -17.55 7.08 -5.65
C HIS A 168 -17.34 5.63 -6.08
N GLN A 169 -18.26 4.76 -5.67
CA GLN A 169 -18.29 3.39 -6.16
C GLN A 169 -18.67 3.40 -7.65
N CYS A 170 -17.83 2.81 -8.48
CA CYS A 170 -18.02 2.69 -9.92
C CYS A 170 -17.47 1.34 -10.40
N SER A 171 -17.99 0.82 -11.52
CA SER A 171 -17.53 -0.46 -12.05
C SER A 171 -16.18 -0.35 -12.79
N ASN A 172 -15.86 0.85 -13.29
CA ASN A 172 -14.59 1.18 -13.94
C ASN A 172 -14.43 2.71 -14.04
N TRP A 173 -13.23 3.14 -14.44
CA TRP A 173 -12.89 4.55 -14.60
C TRP A 173 -13.72 5.29 -15.66
N ILE A 174 -14.06 4.63 -16.78
CA ILE A 174 -14.82 5.26 -17.88
C ILE A 174 -16.23 5.65 -17.43
N GLN A 175 -16.85 4.88 -16.54
CA GLN A 175 -18.17 5.22 -15.98
C GLN A 175 -18.12 6.32 -14.92
N PHE A 176 -16.95 6.56 -14.33
CA PHE A 176 -16.76 7.59 -13.31
C PHE A 176 -16.59 8.99 -13.91
N THR A 177 -15.92 9.08 -15.07
CA THR A 177 -15.61 10.33 -15.79
C THR A 177 -16.71 10.77 -16.74
#